data_AF-A0A1J4KIV2-F1
#
_entry.id   AF-A0A1J4KIV2-F1
#
_cell.length_a   1.000
_cell.length_b   1.000
_cell.length_c   1.000
_cell.angle_alpha   90.00
_cell.angle_beta   90.00
_cell.angle_gamma   90.00
#
_symmetry.space_group_name_H-M   'P 1'
#
loop_
_entity.id
_entity.type
_entity.pdbx_description
1 polymer ?
#
loop_
_entity_poly.entity_id
_entity_poly.type
_entity_poly.pdbx_seq_one_letter_code
_entity_poly.pdbx_strand_id
1 'polypeptide(L)'
;MSQSYSHLKSWVLEASNDGDNWEEVDRQINIQSLNGLKYHDAFDITSLPDKFVQFIRLQHIDQNHSAGHHLIFNSIEFYCDLKFKA
;
A
#
# COMPACT_ATOMS: atom_id res chain seq x y z
N MET A 1 -1.79 -26.44 7.20
CA MET A 1 -1.96 -25.58 8.39
C MET A 1 -1.81 -24.15 7.94
N SER A 2 -2.88 -23.36 7.99
CA SER A 2 -2.91 -21.98 7.47
C SER A 2 -2.02 -21.09 8.33
N GLN A 3 -0.86 -20.72 7.81
CA GLN A 3 -0.02 -19.70 8.45
C GLN A 3 -0.63 -18.33 8.15
N SER A 4 -1.67 -18.01 8.92
CA SER A 4 -2.38 -16.73 8.94
C SER A 4 -1.57 -15.74 9.78
N TYR A 5 -0.45 -15.26 9.25
CA TYR A 5 0.30 -14.17 9.88
C TYR A 5 -0.35 -12.82 9.58
N SER A 6 0.13 -11.79 10.26
CA SER A 6 -0.45 -10.45 10.23
C SER A 6 -0.06 -9.65 8.98
N HIS A 7 0.04 -10.33 7.84
CA HIS A 7 0.43 -9.76 6.56
C HIS A 7 -0.71 -8.95 5.96
N LEU A 8 -0.36 -7.85 5.29
CA LEU A 8 -1.30 -6.99 4.61
C LEU A 8 -2.07 -7.78 3.52
N LYS A 9 -3.39 -7.56 3.46
CA LYS A 9 -4.33 -8.36 2.66
C LYS A 9 -5.18 -7.51 1.70
N SER A 10 -5.67 -6.38 2.17
CA SER A 10 -6.47 -5.44 1.38
C SER A 10 -6.11 -4.01 1.76
N TRP A 11 -5.83 -3.13 0.81
CA TRP A 11 -5.47 -1.75 1.10
C TRP A 11 -5.91 -0.80 -0.01
N VAL A 12 -5.89 0.48 0.31
CA VAL A 12 -5.91 1.58 -0.65
C VAL A 12 -4.60 2.32 -0.55
N LEU A 13 -4.04 2.69 -1.70
CA LEU A 13 -2.97 3.66 -1.80
C LEU A 13 -3.58 4.99 -2.25
N GLU A 14 -3.27 6.05 -1.52
CA GLU A 14 -3.78 7.39 -1.79
C GLU A 14 -2.62 8.37 -1.93
N ALA A 15 -2.84 9.41 -2.72
CA ALA A 15 -1.88 10.48 -2.92
C ALA A 15 -2.49 11.84 -2.55
N SER A 16 -1.64 12.76 -2.10
CA SER A 16 -2.04 14.12 -1.77
C SER A 16 -0.91 15.12 -2.01
N ASN A 17 -1.30 16.36 -2.30
CA ASN A 17 -0.39 17.51 -2.39
C ASN A 17 -0.47 18.45 -1.17
N ASP A 18 -1.53 18.36 -0.37
CA ASP A 18 -1.77 19.23 0.79
C ASP A 18 -1.83 18.45 2.12
N GLY A 19 -1.96 17.12 2.07
CA GLY A 19 -2.12 16.26 3.25
C GLY A 19 -3.56 16.19 3.78
N ASP A 20 -4.47 16.97 3.22
CA ASP A 20 -5.88 17.10 3.66
C ASP A 20 -6.83 16.44 2.66
N ASN A 21 -6.62 16.68 1.36
CA ASN A 21 -7.39 16.11 0.26
C ASN A 21 -6.62 14.92 -0.31
N TRP A 22 -7.27 13.76 -0.33
CA TRP A 22 -6.66 12.49 -0.73
C TRP A 22 -7.39 11.91 -1.94
N GLU A 23 -6.62 11.48 -2.93
CA GLU A 23 -7.11 10.80 -4.12
C GLU A 23 -6.61 9.36 -4.11
N GLU A 24 -7.51 8.40 -4.30
CA GLU A 24 -7.17 6.98 -4.43
C GLU A 24 -6.44 6.75 -5.76
N VAL A 25 -5.22 6.22 -5.69
CA VAL A 25 -4.38 5.89 -6.85
C VAL A 25 -4.34 4.39 -7.12
N ASP A 26 -4.55 3.56 -6.10
CA ASP A 26 -4.61 2.11 -6.25
C ASP A 26 -5.44 1.45 -5.15
N ARG A 27 -6.00 0.27 -5.46
CA ARG A 27 -6.73 -0.56 -4.51
C ARG A 27 -6.46 -2.03 -4.74
N GLN A 28 -6.04 -2.70 -3.67
CA GLN A 28 -5.82 -4.14 -3.65
C GLN A 28 -6.82 -4.79 -2.69
N ILE A 29 -7.51 -5.85 -3.14
CA ILE A 29 -8.52 -6.56 -2.35
C ILE A 29 -8.13 -8.03 -2.22
N ASN A 30 -8.01 -8.52 -0.99
CA ASN A 30 -7.85 -9.93 -0.66
C ASN A 30 -6.70 -10.63 -1.42
N ILE A 31 -5.58 -9.93 -1.62
CA ILE A 31 -4.40 -10.49 -2.27
C ILE A 31 -3.83 -11.63 -1.42
N GLN A 32 -3.22 -12.62 -2.07
CA GLN A 32 -2.64 -13.78 -1.39
C GLN A 32 -1.12 -13.84 -1.50
N SER A 33 -0.53 -13.03 -2.37
CA SER A 33 0.91 -13.04 -2.68
C SER A 33 1.78 -12.65 -1.49
N LEU A 34 1.25 -11.94 -0.49
CA LEU A 34 1.95 -11.56 0.74
C LEU A 34 1.72 -12.53 1.91
N ASN A 35 0.90 -13.58 1.75
CA ASN A 35 0.51 -14.49 2.84
C ASN A 35 1.56 -15.60 3.10
N GLY A 36 2.81 -15.21 3.34
CA GLY A 36 3.91 -16.14 3.56
C GLY A 36 5.14 -15.50 4.18
N LEU A 37 5.92 -16.32 4.88
CA LEU A 37 7.16 -15.84 5.51
C LEU A 37 8.12 -15.29 4.45
N LYS A 38 8.52 -14.03 4.64
CA LYS A 38 9.47 -13.31 3.75
C LYS A 38 8.98 -13.13 2.32
N TYR A 39 7.69 -13.31 2.07
CA TYR A 39 7.12 -13.02 0.77
C TYR A 39 7.13 -11.51 0.55
N HIS A 40 7.42 -11.12 -0.68
CA HIS A 40 7.41 -9.75 -1.16
C HIS A 40 6.75 -9.76 -2.53
N ASP A 41 6.13 -8.63 -2.87
CA ASP A 41 5.48 -8.47 -4.15
C ASP A 41 5.53 -7.00 -4.56
N ALA A 42 5.41 -6.75 -5.86
CA ALA A 42 5.35 -5.41 -6.44
C ALA A 42 4.03 -5.27 -7.20
N PHE A 43 3.37 -4.12 -7.02
CA PHE A 43 2.07 -3.85 -7.60
C PHE A 43 2.19 -2.61 -8.49
N ASP A 44 1.75 -2.75 -9.74
CA ASP A 44 1.60 -1.61 -10.63
C ASP A 44 0.42 -0.75 -10.16
N ILE A 45 0.60 0.57 -10.16
CA ILE A 45 -0.43 1.52 -9.71
C ILE A 45 -1.50 1.64 -10.80
N THR A 46 -2.77 1.47 -10.42
CA THR A 46 -3.89 1.50 -11.38
C THR A 46 -4.13 2.90 -11.97
N SER A 47 -3.95 3.96 -11.18
CA SER A 47 -4.10 5.35 -11.63
C SER A 47 -2.85 6.17 -11.28
N LEU A 48 -2.14 6.62 -12.32
CA LEU A 48 -1.00 7.49 -12.14
C LEU A 48 -1.47 8.94 -11.93
N PRO A 49 -0.97 9.65 -10.90
CA PRO A 49 -1.21 11.08 -10.77
C PRO A 49 -0.67 11.85 -11.98
N ASP A 50 -1.47 12.78 -12.53
CA ASP A 50 -1.04 13.65 -13.63
C ASP A 50 0.07 14.65 -13.22
N LYS A 51 0.36 14.75 -11.92
CA LYS A 51 1.31 15.69 -11.33
C LYS A 51 2.12 15.00 -10.25
N PHE A 52 3.31 15.53 -9.97
CA PHE A 52 4.06 15.14 -8.76
C PHE A 52 3.20 15.36 -7.52
N VAL A 53 3.27 14.40 -6.60
CA VAL A 53 2.58 14.41 -5.32
C VAL A 53 3.60 14.47 -4.19
N GLN A 54 3.22 15.06 -3.07
CA GLN A 54 4.11 15.22 -1.92
C GLN A 54 3.90 14.13 -0.86
N PHE A 55 2.66 13.64 -0.74
CA PHE A 55 2.28 12.67 0.28
C PHE A 55 1.68 11.43 -0.37
N ILE A 56 2.05 10.27 0.18
CA ILE A 56 1.45 8.99 -0.12
C ILE A 56 0.96 8.40 1.19
N ARG A 57 -0.24 7.82 1.19
CA ARG A 57 -0.84 7.13 2.33
C ARG A 57 -1.24 5.73 1.92
N LEU A 58 -0.76 4.76 2.70
CA LEU A 58 -1.22 3.38 2.63
C LEU A 58 -2.27 3.17 3.72
N GLN A 59 -3.50 2.82 3.34
CA GLN A 59 -4.58 2.55 4.28
C GLN A 59 -4.99 1.09 4.22
N HIS A 60 -4.89 0.39 5.36
CA HIS A 60 -5.48 -0.94 5.52
C HIS A 60 -7.00 -0.80 5.60
N ILE A 61 -7.75 -1.53 4.76
CA ILE A 61 -9.22 -1.36 4.61
C ILE A 61 -10.05 -2.57 5.04
N ASP A 62 -9.42 -3.63 5.52
CA ASP A 62 -10.09 -4.85 6.00
C ASP A 62 -9.24 -5.51 7.09
N GLN A 63 -9.52 -6.73 7.50
CA GLN A 63 -8.62 -7.55 8.29
C GLN A 63 -7.38 -7.98 7.49
N ASN A 64 -6.25 -8.14 8.16
CA ASN A 64 -5.04 -8.75 7.61
C ASN A 64 -5.21 -10.28 7.47
N HIS A 65 -4.19 -11.00 7.02
CA HIS A 65 -4.25 -12.46 6.85
C HIS A 65 -4.45 -13.26 8.16
N SER A 66 -4.28 -12.64 9.33
CA SER A 66 -4.51 -13.21 10.66
C SER A 66 -5.86 -12.84 11.29
N ALA A 67 -6.77 -12.25 10.50
CA ALA A 67 -8.04 -11.70 10.98
C ALA A 67 -7.88 -10.53 11.97
N GLY A 68 -6.69 -9.92 12.06
CA GLY A 68 -6.42 -8.72 12.86
C GLY A 68 -6.53 -7.42 12.06
N HIS A 69 -6.53 -6.27 12.74
CA HIS A 69 -6.61 -4.93 12.13
C HIS A 69 -5.32 -4.12 12.23
N HIS A 70 -4.24 -4.74 12.70
CA HIS A 70 -2.93 -4.11 12.77
C HIS A 70 -2.18 -4.24 11.45
N LEU A 71 -1.48 -3.16 11.09
CA LEU A 71 -0.62 -3.07 9.93
C LEU A 71 0.81 -3.47 10.33
N ILE A 72 1.33 -4.55 9.76
CA ILE A 72 2.70 -5.01 9.97
C ILE A 72 3.34 -5.33 8.61
N PHE A 73 4.48 -4.71 8.35
CA PHE A 73 5.36 -5.06 7.23
C PHE A 73 6.81 -4.74 7.63
N ASN A 74 7.75 -5.37 6.95
CA ASN A 74 9.18 -5.14 7.17
C ASN A 74 9.66 -3.90 6.39
N SER A 75 9.25 -3.78 5.13
CA SER A 75 9.64 -2.70 4.23
C SER A 75 8.50 -2.35 3.29
N ILE A 76 8.58 -1.13 2.74
CA ILE A 76 7.75 -0.64 1.64
C ILE A 76 8.66 0.13 0.68
N GLU A 77 8.48 -0.08 -0.62
CA GLU A 77 9.27 0.55 -1.68
C GLU A 77 8.32 1.25 -2.66
N PHE A 78 8.72 2.44 -3.12
CA PHE A 78 8.01 3.20 -4.14
C PHE A 78 8.93 3.42 -5.34
N TYR A 79 8.49 2.99 -6.52
CA TYR A 79 9.22 3.17 -7.78
C TYR A 79 8.63 4.37 -8.52
N CYS A 80 9.29 5.53 -8.42
CA CYS A 80 8.78 6.78 -8.96
C CYS A 80 9.90 7.76 -9.33
N ASP A 81 9.57 8.73 -10.18
CA ASP A 81 10.42 9.89 -10.41
C ASP A 81 10.37 10.84 -9.20
N LEU A 82 11.54 11.35 -8.81
CA LEU A 82 11.67 12.32 -7.73
C LEU A 82 11.95 13.71 -8.27
N LYS A 83 11.15 14.68 -7.82
CA LYS A 83 11.38 16.10 -8.07
C LYS A 83 11.93 16.77 -6.82
N PHE A 84 13.17 17.22 -6.89
CA PHE A 84 13.80 18.01 -5.82
C PHE A 84 13.41 19.48 -5.95
N LYS A 85 13.08 20.12 -4.82
CA LYS A 85 12.95 21.58 -4.78
C LYS A 85 14.36 22.18 -4.69
N ALA A 86 14.64 23.16 -5.55
CA ALA A 86 15.87 23.95 -5.51
C ALA A 86 15.89 24.88 -4.30
#